data_AF-A0A520W8X4-F1
#
_entry.id   AF-A0A520W8X4-F1
#
_cell.length_a   1.000
_cell.length_b   1.000
_cell.length_c   1.000
_cell.angle_alpha   90.00
_cell.angle_beta   90.00
_cell.angle_gamma   90.00
#
_symmetry.space_group_name_H-M   'P 1'
#
loop_
_entity.id
_entity.type
_entity.pdbx_description
1 polymer ?
#
loop_
_entity_poly.entity_id
_entity_poly.type
_entity_poly.pdbx_seq_one_letter_code
_entity_poly.pdbx_strand_id
1 'polypeptide(L)'
;PYSLITQQPLGGKAQFGGQRFGEMEVWALEAYGAAHILQELLTAKSDDVTGRAKIYEAIVKGDASFAPGLPESFNVLIRELQALCLDVDLIKTKKPAIEAVVTDSELDDESSDDTDGKVEVPAGVEI
;
A
#
# COMPACT_ATOMS: atom_id res chain seq x y z
N PRO A 1 -18.72 10.39 -1.54
CA PRO A 1 -17.82 11.42 -0.95
C PRO A 1 -17.02 10.77 0.19
N TYR A 2 -15.75 11.16 0.36
CA TYR A 2 -14.82 10.51 1.30
C TYR A 2 -14.47 11.45 2.46
N SER A 3 -14.13 10.88 3.60
CA SER A 3 -13.57 11.61 4.74
C SER A 3 -12.25 12.28 4.35
N LEU A 4 -12.03 13.51 4.79
CA LEU A 4 -10.81 14.27 4.48
C LEU A 4 -9.55 13.61 5.07
N ILE A 5 -9.69 12.98 6.25
CA ILE A 5 -8.56 12.50 7.04
C ILE A 5 -8.32 11.00 6.78
N THR A 6 -9.37 10.18 6.91
CA THR A 6 -9.24 8.72 6.82
C THR A 6 -9.46 8.17 5.42
N GLN A 7 -9.86 9.02 4.46
CA GLN A 7 -10.20 8.62 3.08
C GLN A 7 -11.27 7.52 2.97
N GLN A 8 -11.99 7.24 4.05
CA GLN A 8 -13.09 6.27 4.09
C GLN A 8 -14.39 6.86 3.55
N PRO A 9 -15.26 6.04 2.92
CA PRO A 9 -16.55 6.50 2.44
C PRO A 9 -17.42 6.96 3.61
N LEU A 10 -18.01 8.15 3.48
CA LEU A 10 -18.86 8.73 4.52
C LEU A 10 -20.10 7.86 4.74
N GLY A 11 -20.62 7.83 5.97
CA GLY A 11 -21.87 7.13 6.30
C GLY A 11 -23.12 7.99 6.05
N GLY A 12 -24.26 7.33 5.86
CA GLY A 12 -25.59 7.96 5.86
C GLY A 12 -26.33 7.91 4.53
N LYS A 13 -27.64 7.65 4.59
CA LYS A 13 -28.52 7.47 3.41
C LYS A 13 -28.56 8.70 2.50
N ALA A 14 -28.42 9.91 3.05
CA ALA A 14 -28.50 11.15 2.29
C ALA A 14 -27.29 11.42 1.39
N GLN A 15 -26.14 10.80 1.67
CA GLN A 15 -24.89 11.01 0.92
C GLN A 15 -24.51 9.80 0.05
N PHE A 16 -25.45 8.84 -0.13
CA PHE A 16 -25.15 7.52 -0.71
C PHE A 16 -23.88 6.94 -0.08
N GLY A 17 -23.84 6.98 1.25
CA GLY A 17 -22.69 6.57 2.03
C GLY A 17 -22.44 5.07 1.97
N GLY A 18 -21.20 4.68 2.21
CA GLY A 18 -20.82 3.27 2.30
C GLY A 18 -21.47 2.57 3.48
N GLN A 19 -21.63 1.24 3.38
CA GLN A 19 -22.02 0.41 4.51
C GLN A 19 -20.83 0.27 5.45
N ARG A 20 -21.06 0.40 6.76
CA ARG A 20 -20.02 0.11 7.75
C ARG A 20 -19.78 -1.40 7.76
N PHE A 21 -18.53 -1.78 7.49
CA PHE A 21 -18.05 -3.13 7.74
C PHE A 21 -17.40 -3.18 9.13
N GLY A 22 -18.00 -3.89 10.07
CA GLY A 22 -17.59 -3.94 11.47
C GLY A 22 -16.76 -5.17 11.82
N GLU A 23 -16.19 -5.17 13.03
CA GLU A 23 -15.36 -6.26 13.57
C GLU A 23 -16.06 -7.63 13.51
N MET A 24 -17.37 -7.67 13.80
CA MET A 24 -18.16 -8.90 13.73
C MET A 24 -18.24 -9.48 12.31
N GLU A 25 -18.27 -8.62 11.30
CA GLU A 25 -18.34 -9.04 9.89
C GLU A 25 -16.95 -9.44 9.37
N VAL A 26 -15.89 -8.79 9.87
CA VAL A 26 -14.50 -9.22 9.67
C VAL A 26 -14.33 -10.64 10.19
N TRP A 27 -14.77 -10.93 11.42
CA TRP A 27 -14.69 -12.29 11.98
C TRP A 27 -15.45 -13.32 11.15
N ALA A 28 -16.60 -12.94 10.58
CA ALA A 28 -17.35 -13.84 9.72
C ALA A 28 -16.59 -14.20 8.43
N LEU A 29 -15.92 -13.23 7.79
CA LEU A 29 -15.10 -13.48 6.59
C LEU A 29 -13.81 -14.23 6.90
N GLU A 30 -13.18 -13.94 8.04
CA GLU A 30 -12.00 -14.66 8.51
C GLU A 30 -12.32 -16.13 8.77
N ALA A 31 -13.45 -16.42 9.44
CA ALA A 31 -13.90 -17.79 9.68
C ALA A 31 -14.20 -18.55 8.38
N TYR A 32 -14.62 -17.84 7.33
CA TYR A 32 -14.84 -18.41 6.01
C TYR A 32 -13.53 -18.67 5.24
N GLY A 33 -12.40 -18.13 5.70
CA GLY A 33 -11.11 -18.20 4.99
C GLY A 33 -11.04 -17.31 3.74
N ALA A 34 -11.92 -16.31 3.62
CA ALA A 34 -12.05 -15.45 2.45
C ALA A 34 -11.01 -14.30 2.45
N ALA A 35 -9.72 -14.64 2.50
CA ALA A 35 -8.63 -13.68 2.67
C ALA A 35 -8.60 -12.57 1.59
N HIS A 36 -8.77 -12.93 0.32
CA HIS A 36 -8.76 -11.96 -0.78
C HIS A 36 -9.95 -11.01 -0.74
N ILE A 37 -11.13 -11.50 -0.35
CA ILE A 37 -12.33 -10.67 -0.22
C ILE A 37 -12.17 -9.69 0.94
N LEU A 38 -11.67 -10.17 2.08
CA LEU A 38 -11.39 -9.33 3.24
C LEU A 38 -10.37 -8.24 2.89
N GLN A 39 -9.28 -8.62 2.21
CA GLN A 39 -8.26 -7.68 1.78
C GLN A 39 -8.80 -6.63 0.81
N GLU A 40 -9.59 -7.02 -0.19
CA GLU A 40 -10.24 -6.10 -1.13
C GLU A 40 -11.18 -5.12 -0.40
N LEU A 41 -11.90 -5.62 0.60
CA LEU A 41 -12.85 -4.84 1.36
C LEU A 41 -12.16 -3.80 2.26
N LEU A 42 -11.03 -4.17 2.86
CA LEU A 42 -10.25 -3.29 3.75
C LEU A 42 -9.35 -2.30 3.01
N THR A 43 -8.96 -2.58 1.77
CA THR A 43 -8.06 -1.71 0.99
C THR A 43 -8.84 -0.96 -0.11
N ALA A 44 -8.93 -1.58 -1.28
CA ALA A 44 -9.55 -1.08 -2.50
C ALA A 44 -10.93 -0.45 -2.34
N LYS A 45 -11.79 -1.06 -1.51
CA LYS A 45 -13.18 -0.62 -1.31
C LYS A 45 -13.32 0.41 -0.18
N SER A 46 -12.29 0.60 0.64
CA SER A 46 -12.33 1.42 1.85
C SER A 46 -11.50 2.69 1.72
N ASP A 47 -10.17 2.59 1.73
CA ASP A 47 -9.29 3.73 1.98
C ASP A 47 -8.08 3.84 1.04
N ASP A 48 -7.80 2.83 0.20
CA ASP A 48 -6.74 2.90 -0.81
C ASP A 48 -7.19 3.78 -1.99
N VAL A 49 -6.74 5.05 -1.99
CA VAL A 49 -7.08 6.03 -3.02
C VAL A 49 -6.55 5.61 -4.40
N THR A 50 -5.30 5.11 -4.44
CA THR A 50 -4.64 4.70 -5.68
C THR A 50 -5.23 3.40 -6.21
N GLY A 51 -5.45 2.41 -5.34
CA GLY A 51 -6.07 1.13 -5.68
C GLY A 51 -7.50 1.29 -6.19
N ARG A 52 -8.29 2.18 -5.58
CA ARG A 52 -9.67 2.45 -6.01
C ARG A 52 -9.74 3.02 -7.42
N ALA A 53 -8.90 3.99 -7.76
CA ALA A 53 -8.86 4.58 -9.11
C ALA A 53 -8.48 3.53 -10.16
N LYS A 54 -7.45 2.72 -9.88
CA LYS A 54 -7.02 1.62 -10.75
C LYS A 54 -8.12 0.58 -10.96
N ILE A 55 -8.86 0.23 -9.91
CA ILE A 55 -10.00 -0.70 -10.02
C ILE A 55 -11.09 -0.12 -10.91
N TYR A 56 -11.43 1.16 -10.78
CA TYR A 56 -12.42 1.77 -11.66
C TYR A 56 -11.99 1.69 -13.13
N GLU A 57 -10.73 1.96 -13.44
CA GLU A 57 -10.20 1.80 -14.79
C GLU A 57 -10.21 0.34 -15.26
N ALA A 58 -9.82 -0.59 -14.39
CA ALA A 58 -9.76 -2.01 -14.69
C ALA A 58 -11.17 -2.58 -14.98
N ILE A 59 -12.18 -2.18 -14.20
CA ILE A 59 -13.59 -2.54 -14.43
C ILE A 59 -14.08 -2.01 -15.79
N VAL A 60 -13.69 -0.79 -16.17
CA VAL A 60 -14.07 -0.22 -17.48
C VAL A 60 -13.36 -0.94 -18.63
N LYS A 61 -12.09 -1.36 -18.44
CA LYS A 61 -11.30 -2.10 -19.44
C LYS A 61 -11.67 -3.60 -19.52
N GLY A 62 -12.35 -4.14 -18.50
CA GLY A 62 -12.72 -5.55 -18.42
C GLY A 62 -11.62 -6.46 -17.86
N ASP A 63 -10.54 -5.88 -17.32
CA ASP A 63 -9.44 -6.61 -16.70
C ASP A 63 -9.67 -6.76 -15.20
N ALA A 64 -9.47 -7.96 -14.66
CA ALA A 64 -9.67 -8.25 -13.23
C ALA A 64 -8.37 -8.14 -12.40
N SER A 65 -7.32 -7.52 -12.94
CA SER A 65 -6.06 -7.40 -12.22
C SER A 65 -6.19 -6.42 -11.06
N PHE A 66 -5.89 -6.89 -9.84
CA PHE A 66 -5.93 -6.08 -8.64
C PHE A 66 -4.72 -6.38 -7.76
N ALA A 67 -3.95 -5.34 -7.45
CA ALA A 67 -2.85 -5.38 -6.49
C ALA A 67 -3.21 -4.45 -5.32
N PRO A 68 -3.50 -5.00 -4.13
CA PRO A 68 -3.82 -4.19 -2.95
C PRO A 68 -2.60 -3.42 -2.47
N GLY A 69 -2.76 -2.11 -2.27
CA GLY A 69 -1.74 -1.22 -1.72
C GLY A 69 -1.74 -1.16 -0.19
N LEU A 70 -0.92 -0.26 0.35
CA LEU A 70 -0.96 0.10 1.77
C LEU A 70 -2.17 1.02 2.04
N PRO A 71 -3.03 0.69 3.01
CA PRO A 71 -4.19 1.51 3.36
C PRO A 71 -3.77 2.85 3.98
N GLU A 72 -4.45 3.95 3.61
CA GLU A 72 -4.15 5.27 4.14
C GLU A 72 -4.46 5.39 5.64
N SER A 73 -5.42 4.63 6.16
CA SER A 73 -5.70 4.58 7.60
C SER A 73 -4.49 4.10 8.42
N PHE A 74 -3.66 3.23 7.85
CA PHE A 74 -2.42 2.77 8.51
C PHE A 74 -1.34 3.85 8.51
N ASN A 75 -1.23 4.63 7.43
CA ASN A 75 -0.34 5.79 7.40
C ASN A 75 -0.74 6.82 8.47
N VAL A 76 -2.04 7.10 8.62
CA VAL A 76 -2.56 8.00 9.65
C VAL A 76 -2.22 7.46 11.05
N LEU A 77 -2.41 6.17 11.29
CA LEU A 77 -2.06 5.52 12.57
C LEU A 77 -0.57 5.71 12.91
N ILE A 78 0.34 5.51 11.96
CA ILE A 78 1.78 5.72 12.20
C ILE A 78 2.05 7.17 12.59
N ARG A 79 1.44 8.13 11.90
CA ARG A 79 1.61 9.56 12.20
C ARG A 79 1.03 9.94 13.56
N GLU A 80 -0.08 9.35 13.95
CA GLU A 80 -0.67 9.54 15.29
C GLU A 80 0.24 8.98 16.40
N LEU A 81 0.86 7.82 16.19
CA LEU A 81 1.84 7.26 17.13
C LEU A 81 3.10 8.11 17.23
N GLN A 82 3.62 8.59 16.09
CA GLN A 82 4.76 9.51 16.04
C GLN A 82 4.48 10.83 16.76
N ALA A 83 3.24 11.33 16.70
CA ALA A 83 2.82 12.52 17.45
C ALA A 83 2.89 12.33 18.98
N LEU A 84 2.82 11.09 19.46
CA LEU A 84 3.01 10.71 20.87
C LEU A 84 4.48 10.45 21.24
N CYS A 85 5.43 10.81 20.37
CA CYS A 85 6.87 10.52 20.52
C CYS A 85 7.20 9.01 20.51
N LEU A 86 6.35 8.18 19.88
CA LEU A 86 6.65 6.77 19.63
C LEU A 86 7.23 6.63 18.21
N ASP A 87 8.45 6.13 18.11
CA ASP A 87 9.09 5.88 16.82
C ASP A 87 8.68 4.50 16.28
N VAL A 88 8.03 4.50 15.12
CA VAL A 88 7.47 3.30 14.48
C VAL A 88 7.87 3.32 13.00
N ASP A 89 8.68 2.34 12.63
CA ASP A 89 9.18 2.18 11.26
C ASP A 89 8.78 0.81 10.67
N LEU A 90 8.51 0.80 9.36
CA LEU A 90 8.29 -0.44 8.61
C LEU A 90 9.62 -1.10 8.25
N ILE A 91 9.94 -2.19 8.93
CA ILE A 91 11.12 -3.01 8.65
C ILE A 91 10.83 -3.94 7.47
N LYS A 92 11.53 -3.75 6.35
CA LYS A 92 11.52 -4.72 5.25
C LYS A 92 12.47 -5.86 5.59
N THR A 93 11.94 -7.06 5.84
CA THR A 93 12.79 -8.25 5.91
C THR A 93 13.28 -8.59 4.51
N LYS A 94 14.60 -8.62 4.33
CA LYS A 94 15.22 -9.02 3.06
C LYS A 94 14.85 -10.49 2.83
N LYS A 95 13.93 -10.78 1.89
CA LYS A 95 13.62 -12.15 1.45
C LYS A 95 14.95 -12.81 1.08
N PRO A 96 15.38 -13.92 1.72
CA PRO A 96 16.59 -14.61 1.29
C PRO A 96 16.40 -15.02 -0.16
N ALA A 97 17.36 -14.63 -1.01
CA ALA A 97 17.34 -14.84 -2.44
C ALA A 97 17.31 -16.34 -2.77
N ILE A 98 16.11 -16.90 -2.90
CA ILE A 98 15.87 -18.21 -3.50
C ILE A 98 14.67 -18.01 -4.43
N GLU A 99 14.89 -17.32 -5.54
CA GLU A 99 14.02 -17.22 -6.73
C GLU A 99 14.68 -16.24 -7.71
N ALA A 100 15.88 -16.57 -8.17
CA ALA A 100 16.58 -15.86 -9.23
C ALA A 100 17.01 -16.84 -10.33
N VAL A 101 16.05 -17.56 -10.91
CA VAL A 101 16.10 -18.20 -12.23
C VAL A 101 14.63 -18.34 -12.63
N VAL A 102 14.05 -17.52 -13.50
CA VAL A 102 14.14 -17.55 -14.98
C VAL A 102 13.62 -16.20 -15.50
N THR A 103 14.42 -15.58 -16.40
CA THR A 103 14.17 -14.58 -17.49
C THR A 103 12.71 -14.13 -17.77
N ASP A 104 12.39 -12.91 -18.22
CA ASP A 104 13.15 -11.94 -19.04
C ASP A 104 12.45 -10.55 -19.04
N SER A 105 13.24 -9.50 -19.31
CA SER A 105 12.91 -8.19 -19.93
C SER A 105 11.67 -7.36 -19.53
N GLU A 106 11.93 -6.13 -19.03
CA GLU A 106 11.30 -4.81 -19.31
C GLU A 106 11.61 -3.89 -18.12
N LEU A 107 12.76 -3.20 -18.10
CA LEU A 107 12.93 -1.78 -18.47
C LEU A 107 11.77 -0.90 -17.98
N ASP A 108 12.01 -0.16 -16.90
CA ASP A 108 11.75 1.28 -16.76
C ASP A 108 12.08 1.73 -15.32
N ASP A 109 13.23 2.38 -15.12
CA ASP A 109 13.53 3.13 -13.90
C ASP A 109 14.03 4.52 -14.31
N GLU A 110 13.08 5.45 -14.44
CA GLU A 110 13.32 6.89 -14.64
C GLU A 110 13.41 7.58 -13.26
N SER A 111 14.65 7.99 -12.95
CA SER A 111 15.09 9.21 -12.24
C SER A 111 14.36 9.73 -10.98
N SER A 112 15.14 9.92 -9.91
CA SER A 112 15.62 11.24 -9.45
C SER A 112 16.56 11.03 -8.25
N ASP A 113 17.87 11.16 -8.43
CA ASP A 113 18.64 12.40 -8.20
C ASP A 113 18.81 12.73 -6.72
N ASP A 114 20.03 12.50 -6.21
CA ASP A 114 20.69 13.42 -5.28
C ASP A 114 22.19 13.07 -5.28
N THR A 115 22.93 13.80 -6.12
CA THR A 115 24.39 13.84 -6.09
C THR A 115 24.84 14.96 -5.16
N ASP A 116 25.40 14.63 -4.00
CA ASP A 116 26.51 15.42 -3.47
C ASP A 116 27.36 14.62 -2.47
N GLY A 117 28.68 14.72 -2.62
CA GLY A 117 29.63 13.95 -1.81
C GLY A 117 30.95 13.67 -2.50
N LYS A 118 31.60 14.70 -3.04
CA LYS A 118 33.03 14.64 -3.37
C LYS A 118 33.83 14.27 -2.11
N VAL A 119 34.44 13.10 -2.09
CA VAL A 119 35.71 12.86 -1.38
C VAL A 119 36.63 12.11 -2.32
N GLU A 120 37.69 12.79 -2.72
CA GLU A 120 38.78 12.29 -3.55
C GLU A 120 39.43 11.06 -2.89
N VAL A 121 39.64 9.99 -3.67
CA VAL A 121 40.50 8.87 -3.27
C VAL A 121 41.82 9.02 -4.03
N PRO A 122 42.97 9.15 -3.36
CA PRO A 122 44.25 9.05 -4.06
C PRO A 122 44.54 7.59 -4.41
N ALA A 123 44.94 7.38 -5.66
CA ALA A 123 45.32 6.10 -6.21
C ALA A 123 46.67 5.61 -5.64
N GLY A 124 46.71 4.30 -5.34
CA GLY A 124 47.93 3.49 -5.31
C GLY A 124 48.61 3.38 -3.94
N VAL A 125 48.78 2.15 -3.45
CA VAL A 125 50.00 1.33 -3.63
C VAL A 125 49.84 0.03 -2.81
N GLU A 126 50.30 -1.08 -3.39
CA GLU A 126 50.49 -2.43 -2.83
C GLU A 126 50.97 -2.40 -1.36
N ILE A 127 50.47 -3.23 -0.43
CA ILE A 127 50.56 -4.70 -0.28
C ILE A 127 49.35 -5.16 0.55
#